data_AF-A0A9D4DM30-F1
#
_entry.id   AF-A0A9D4DM30-F1
#
_cell.length_a   1.000
_cell.length_b   1.000
_cell.length_c   1.000
_cell.angle_alpha   90.00
_cell.angle_beta   90.00
_cell.angle_gamma   90.00
#
_symmetry.space_group_name_H-M   'P 1'
#
loop_
_entity.id
_entity.type
_entity.pdbx_description
1 polymer ?
#
loop_
_entity_poly.entity_id
_entity_poly.type
_entity_poly.pdbx_seq_one_letter_code
_entity_poly.pdbx_strand_id
1 'polypeptide(L)'
;MADRGRTRAGSKSKVAGRTDKALCILCSITQIDEDSPGLRCDVCKHCVCLDCAKLPLSFYQELVKLGDHRNEIDWICRVCKYFKSDLKSIGTTLNDLKQYSDARLTNFEDRLLKLESSVKVTVREEVEHVKSSISETLKKDLVESLKRDLTESIESVVETRIREVDDRRNRSNNLLIFKLKASDSLDLEVRITHDMDLVQKLYTSLCPGKGNLNVKSLF
;
A
#
# COMPACT_ATOMS: atom_id res chain seq x y z
N MET A 1 27.69 30.08 -10.58
CA MET A 1 28.18 30.50 -9.25
C MET A 1 29.34 29.62 -8.85
N ALA A 2 30.48 30.26 -8.56
CA ALA A 2 31.71 29.75 -7.96
C ALA A 2 32.44 28.60 -8.68
N ASP A 3 33.12 28.99 -9.76
CA ASP A 3 34.31 28.33 -10.30
C ASP A 3 35.45 28.42 -9.25
N ARG A 4 35.84 27.28 -8.66
CA ARG A 4 37.00 27.21 -7.74
C ARG A 4 38.19 26.70 -8.52
N GLY A 5 38.87 27.63 -9.18
CA GLY A 5 40.19 27.43 -9.76
C GLY A 5 41.16 26.89 -8.70
N ARG A 6 41.53 25.61 -8.84
CA ARG A 6 42.68 25.04 -8.13
C ARG A 6 43.93 25.54 -8.84
N THR A 7 44.52 26.60 -8.31
CA THR A 7 45.91 26.97 -8.60
C THR A 7 46.83 25.82 -8.18
N ARG A 8 47.28 25.04 -9.16
CA ARG A 8 48.35 24.05 -9.00
C ARG A 8 49.66 24.83 -8.77
N ALA A 9 49.99 25.07 -7.51
CA ALA A 9 51.34 25.47 -7.12
C ALA A 9 52.27 24.26 -7.36
N GLY A 10 52.83 24.18 -8.56
CA GLY A 10 53.87 23.21 -8.90
C GLY A 10 55.18 23.62 -8.25
N SER A 11 55.37 23.30 -6.97
CA SER A 11 56.68 23.41 -6.32
C SER A 11 57.58 22.26 -6.80
N LYS A 12 58.15 22.41 -8.01
CA LYS A 12 59.38 21.70 -8.37
C LYS A 12 60.52 22.48 -7.70
N SER A 13 60.75 22.18 -6.42
CA SER A 13 61.94 22.66 -5.74
C SER A 13 63.15 22.17 -6.51
N LYS A 14 63.93 23.11 -7.05
CA LYS A 14 65.36 22.96 -7.21
C LYS A 14 65.89 22.27 -5.95
N VAL A 15 66.53 21.11 -6.08
CA VAL A 15 67.59 20.75 -5.12
C VAL A 15 68.81 21.53 -5.58
N ALA A 16 68.75 22.84 -5.39
CA ALA A 16 69.91 23.72 -5.40
C ALA A 16 69.82 24.48 -4.08
N GLY A 17 70.58 24.03 -3.08
CA GLY A 17 70.88 24.84 -1.89
C GLY A 17 69.93 24.76 -0.70
N ARG A 18 69.28 23.63 -0.38
CA ARG A 18 68.77 23.39 0.99
C ARG A 18 69.08 21.98 1.48
N THR A 19 69.70 21.97 2.65
CA THR A 19 70.31 20.88 3.43
C THR A 19 69.35 19.78 3.87
N ASP A 20 68.65 19.12 2.95
CA ASP A 20 67.91 17.88 3.24
C ASP A 20 68.40 16.77 2.31
N LYS A 21 69.33 15.97 2.84
CA LYS A 21 69.82 14.74 2.20
C LYS A 21 68.65 13.76 2.06
N ALA A 22 68.04 13.69 0.88
CA ALA A 22 66.93 12.78 0.62
C ALA A 22 67.46 11.42 0.18
N LEU A 23 67.00 10.32 0.79
CA LEU A 23 67.33 8.98 0.34
C LEU A 23 66.44 8.58 -0.86
N CYS A 24 67.00 7.80 -1.78
CA CYS A 24 66.24 7.19 -2.85
C CYS A 24 65.20 6.21 -2.28
N ILE A 25 63.91 6.39 -2.61
CA ILE A 25 62.82 5.52 -2.12
C ILE A 25 62.90 4.07 -2.60
N LEU A 26 63.64 3.80 -3.69
CA LEU A 26 63.71 2.45 -4.27
C LEU A 26 64.86 1.59 -3.75
N CYS A 27 66.02 2.19 -3.48
CA CYS A 27 67.16 1.46 -2.93
C CYS A 27 67.43 1.76 -1.45
N SER A 28 66.89 2.85 -0.91
CA SER A 28 67.12 3.33 0.47
C SER A 28 68.60 3.53 0.86
N ILE A 29 69.52 3.42 -0.11
CA ILE A 29 70.97 3.45 0.09
C ILE A 29 71.56 4.70 -0.53
N THR A 30 71.16 5.04 -1.76
CA THR A 30 71.69 6.21 -2.47
C THR A 30 71.13 7.49 -1.85
N GLN A 31 72.02 8.33 -1.36
CA GLN A 31 71.71 9.69 -0.94
C GLN A 31 71.64 10.58 -2.19
N ILE A 32 70.58 11.36 -2.32
CA ILE A 32 70.39 12.29 -3.42
C ILE A 32 70.97 13.64 -3.01
N ASP A 33 72.04 14.03 -3.68
CA ASP A 33 72.78 15.27 -3.49
C ASP A 33 73.29 15.80 -4.84
N GLU A 34 74.16 16.80 -4.80
CA GLU A 34 74.72 17.43 -6.01
C GLU A 34 75.62 16.46 -6.80
N ASP A 35 76.26 15.50 -6.12
CA ASP A 35 77.14 14.49 -6.73
C ASP A 35 76.36 13.29 -7.27
N SER A 36 75.23 12.95 -6.63
CA SER A 36 74.34 11.85 -7.00
C SER A 36 72.93 12.36 -7.32
N PRO A 37 72.69 12.85 -8.55
CA PRO A 37 71.42 13.44 -8.92
C PRO A 37 70.26 12.44 -8.88
N GLY A 38 69.06 12.96 -8.65
CA GLY A 38 67.83 12.18 -8.59
C GLY A 38 66.63 12.92 -9.17
N LEU A 39 65.59 12.16 -9.48
CA LEU A 39 64.29 12.68 -9.92
C LEU A 39 63.26 12.57 -8.83
N ARG A 40 62.48 13.64 -8.65
CA ARG A 40 61.36 13.68 -7.71
C ARG A 40 60.07 13.29 -8.39
N CYS A 41 59.38 12.28 -7.88
CA CYS A 41 58.11 11.80 -8.43
C CYS A 41 57.00 12.84 -8.24
N ASP A 42 56.28 13.19 -9.29
CA ASP A 42 55.21 14.18 -9.21
C ASP A 42 53.98 13.69 -8.42
N VAL A 43 53.83 12.38 -8.25
CA VAL A 43 52.72 11.75 -7.50
C VAL A 43 53.06 11.59 -6.02
N CYS A 44 54.06 10.76 -5.68
CA CYS A 44 54.39 10.48 -4.29
C CYS A 44 55.39 11.48 -3.67
N LYS A 45 55.93 12.43 -4.44
CA LYS A 45 56.86 13.46 -3.98
C LYS A 45 58.21 12.97 -3.42
N HIS A 46 58.50 11.68 -3.54
CA HIS A 46 59.78 11.08 -3.15
C HIS A 46 60.82 11.13 -4.28
N CYS A 47 62.11 11.10 -3.91
CA CYS A 47 63.23 11.11 -4.84
C CYS A 47 63.69 9.70 -5.21
N VAL A 48 64.12 9.53 -6.46
CA VAL A 48 64.65 8.27 -6.99
C VAL A 48 65.98 8.57 -7.69
N CYS A 49 67.04 7.82 -7.35
CA CYS A 49 68.33 7.94 -8.03
C CYS A 49 68.25 7.50 -9.49
N LEU A 50 69.17 8.00 -10.32
CA LEU A 50 69.19 7.70 -11.76
C LEU A 50 69.30 6.20 -12.06
N ASP A 51 70.08 5.46 -11.27
CA ASP A 51 70.23 4.01 -11.42
C ASP A 51 68.92 3.26 -11.20
N CYS A 52 68.20 3.61 -10.13
CA CYS A 52 66.89 3.03 -9.82
C CYS A 52 65.81 3.48 -10.82
N ALA A 53 65.95 4.68 -11.39
CA ALA A 53 65.10 5.16 -12.47
C ALA A 53 65.45 4.54 -13.82
N LYS A 54 66.60 3.85 -13.94
CA LYS A 54 67.18 3.34 -15.20
C LYS A 54 67.31 4.43 -16.26
N LEU A 55 67.77 5.62 -15.87
CA LEU A 55 67.94 6.75 -16.76
C LEU A 55 69.42 7.11 -16.91
N PRO A 56 69.93 7.25 -18.14
CA PRO A 56 71.29 7.74 -18.34
C PRO A 56 71.39 9.22 -17.94
N LEU A 57 72.55 9.62 -17.43
CA LEU A 57 72.82 10.99 -16.96
C LEU A 57 72.56 12.05 -18.05
N SER A 58 72.86 11.74 -19.31
CA SER A 58 72.60 12.62 -20.46
C SER A 58 71.11 12.93 -20.62
N PHE A 59 70.24 11.95 -20.40
CA PHE A 59 68.79 12.13 -20.49
C PHE A 59 68.24 12.92 -19.30
N TYR A 60 68.80 12.72 -18.10
CA TYR A 60 68.46 13.53 -16.93
C TYR A 60 68.77 15.02 -17.16
N GLN A 61 69.94 15.34 -17.71
CA GLN A 61 70.34 16.72 -18.01
C GLN A 61 69.36 17.38 -18.99
N GLU A 62 68.92 16.68 -20.03
CA GLU A 62 67.91 17.19 -20.96
C GLU A 62 66.54 17.35 -20.30
N LEU A 63 66.12 16.43 -19.44
CA LEU A 63 64.87 16.56 -18.67
C LEU A 63 64.88 17.76 -17.73
N VAL A 64 66.00 18.04 -17.07
CA VAL A 64 66.15 19.22 -16.19
C VAL A 64 66.09 20.50 -17.01
N LYS A 65 66.82 20.58 -18.14
CA LYS A 65 66.76 21.72 -19.07
C LYS A 65 65.34 21.98 -19.59
N LEU A 66 64.62 20.93 -19.98
CA LEU A 66 63.24 21.03 -20.48
C LEU A 66 62.25 21.37 -19.36
N GLY A 67 62.49 20.87 -18.15
CA GLY A 67 61.69 21.15 -16.96
C GLY A 67 61.71 22.62 -16.56
N ASP A 68 62.87 23.27 -16.66
CA ASP A 68 63.07 24.67 -16.30
C ASP A 68 62.38 25.66 -17.26
N HIS A 69 62.16 25.27 -18.52
CA HIS A 69 61.61 26.18 -19.52
C HIS A 69 60.10 26.04 -19.75
N ARG A 70 59.49 24.87 -19.48
CA ARG A 70 58.09 24.63 -19.86
C ARG A 70 57.19 23.91 -18.86
N ASN A 71 57.64 23.47 -17.68
CA ASN A 71 56.75 22.80 -16.70
C ASN A 71 55.85 21.66 -17.26
N GLU A 72 56.11 21.15 -18.47
CA GLU A 72 55.18 20.32 -19.24
C GLU A 72 55.44 18.82 -19.07
N ILE A 73 56.58 18.44 -18.47
CA ILE A 73 56.97 17.04 -18.32
C ILE A 73 56.69 16.59 -16.88
N ASP A 74 55.62 15.81 -16.71
CA ASP A 74 55.33 15.07 -15.49
C ASP A 74 56.20 13.80 -15.45
N TRP A 75 56.99 13.63 -14.40
CA TRP A 75 57.74 12.40 -14.15
C TRP A 75 57.10 11.59 -13.01
N ILE A 76 56.78 10.33 -13.30
CA ILE A 76 56.11 9.42 -12.37
C ILE A 76 57.03 8.23 -12.12
N CYS A 77 57.37 7.96 -10.86
CA CYS A 77 58.18 6.81 -10.51
C CYS A 77 57.46 5.50 -10.86
N ARG A 78 58.23 4.42 -11.02
CA ARG A 78 57.71 3.11 -11.40
C ARG A 78 56.58 2.61 -10.48
N VAL A 79 56.71 2.83 -9.17
CA VAL A 79 55.68 2.45 -8.18
C VAL A 79 54.37 3.18 -8.45
N CYS A 80 54.41 4.52 -8.53
CA CYS A 80 53.22 5.33 -8.81
C CYS A 80 52.65 5.09 -10.21
N LYS A 81 53.48 4.69 -11.18
CA LYS A 81 53.03 4.34 -12.52
C LYS A 81 52.08 3.13 -12.48
N TYR A 82 52.43 2.06 -11.74
CA TYR A 82 51.56 0.90 -11.57
C TYR A 82 50.24 1.28 -10.89
N PHE A 83 50.29 1.97 -9.74
CA PHE A 83 49.09 2.37 -9.00
C PHE A 83 48.15 3.30 -9.78
N LYS A 84 48.67 4.18 -10.65
CA LYS A 84 47.84 5.11 -11.44
C LYS A 84 46.97 4.37 -12.47
N SER A 85 47.48 3.30 -13.07
CA SER A 85 46.72 2.43 -13.97
C SER A 85 45.61 1.70 -13.22
N ASP A 86 45.91 1.14 -12.05
CA ASP A 86 44.95 0.38 -11.23
C ASP A 86 43.87 1.28 -10.64
N LEU A 87 44.20 2.48 -10.19
CA LEU A 87 43.20 3.44 -9.70
C LEU A 87 42.26 3.93 -10.81
N LYS A 88 42.77 4.06 -12.04
CA LYS A 88 41.93 4.44 -13.18
C LYS A 88 40.95 3.32 -13.53
N SER A 89 41.39 2.06 -13.54
CA SER A 89 40.51 0.92 -13.81
C SER A 89 39.49 0.70 -12.69
N ILE A 90 39.87 0.85 -11.43
CA ILE A 90 38.93 0.84 -10.30
C ILE A 90 37.92 1.97 -10.44
N GLY A 91 38.37 3.17 -10.81
CA GLY A 91 37.50 4.32 -11.03
C GLY A 91 36.47 4.09 -12.14
N THR A 92 36.86 3.47 -13.26
CA THR A 92 35.92 3.11 -14.32
C THR A 92 34.92 2.06 -13.85
N THR A 93 35.38 1.00 -13.19
CA THR A 93 34.50 -0.06 -12.68
C THR A 93 33.49 0.47 -11.66
N LEU A 94 33.91 1.37 -10.76
CA LEU A 94 33.01 2.01 -9.79
C LEU A 94 31.98 2.91 -10.47
N ASN A 95 32.38 3.63 -11.52
CA ASN A 95 31.46 4.48 -12.27
C ASN A 95 30.43 3.64 -13.04
N ASP A 96 30.85 2.53 -13.65
CA ASP A 96 29.97 1.59 -14.35
C ASP A 96 28.99 0.94 -13.37
N LEU A 97 29.47 0.50 -12.20
CA LEU A 97 28.63 -0.01 -11.12
C LEU A 97 27.60 1.01 -10.64
N LYS A 98 28.02 2.26 -10.48
CA LYS A 98 27.13 3.35 -10.10
C LYS A 98 26.05 3.56 -11.15
N GLN A 99 26.43 3.69 -12.43
CA GLN A 99 25.48 3.86 -13.52
C GLN A 99 24.50 2.69 -13.62
N TYR A 100 24.99 1.47 -13.46
CA TYR A 100 24.15 0.27 -13.45
C TYR A 100 23.18 0.28 -12.27
N SER A 101 23.64 0.66 -11.08
CA SER A 101 22.79 0.79 -9.89
C SER A 101 21.71 1.86 -10.08
N ASP A 102 22.09 3.03 -10.58
CA ASP A 102 21.17 4.14 -10.83
C ASP A 102 20.09 3.73 -11.85
N ALA A 103 20.48 3.08 -12.95
CA ALA A 103 19.55 2.56 -13.94
C ALA A 103 18.58 1.50 -13.36
N ARG A 104 19.07 0.63 -12.46
CA ARG A 104 18.22 -0.35 -11.77
C ARG A 104 17.24 0.33 -10.82
N LEU A 105 17.66 1.34 -10.08
CA LEU A 105 16.78 2.09 -9.17
C LEU A 105 15.66 2.77 -9.96
N THR A 106 15.98 3.45 -11.06
CA THR A 106 14.97 4.08 -11.93
C THR A 106 14.00 3.04 -12.50
N ASN A 107 14.48 1.84 -12.87
CA ASN A 107 13.60 0.76 -13.32
C ASN A 107 12.63 0.30 -12.22
N PHE A 108 13.11 0.17 -10.98
CA PHE A 108 12.27 -0.21 -9.86
C PHE A 108 11.24 0.86 -9.51
N GLU A 109 11.63 2.14 -9.55
CA GLU A 109 10.71 3.28 -9.35
C GLU A 109 9.59 3.27 -10.39
N ASP A 110 9.90 3.10 -11.68
CA ASP A 110 8.89 3.01 -12.75
C ASP A 110 7.94 1.83 -12.56
N ARG A 111 8.46 0.67 -12.16
CA ARG A 111 7.64 -0.52 -11.87
C ARG A 111 6.74 -0.30 -10.65
N LEU A 112 7.22 0.38 -9.61
CA LEU A 112 6.43 0.71 -8.44
C LEU A 112 5.30 1.67 -8.79
N LEU A 113 5.56 2.72 -9.56
CA LEU A 113 4.53 3.66 -10.01
C LEU A 113 3.45 2.97 -10.86
N LYS A 114 3.85 2.07 -11.76
CA LYS A 114 2.92 1.25 -12.54
C LYS A 114 2.07 0.35 -11.65
N LEU A 115 2.67 -0.35 -10.70
CA LEU A 115 1.95 -1.19 -9.74
C LEU A 115 0.97 -0.38 -8.90
N GLU A 116 1.39 0.76 -8.36
CA GLU A 116 0.54 1.64 -7.55
C GLU A 116 -0.68 2.12 -8.37
N SER A 117 -0.46 2.55 -9.61
CA SER A 117 -1.55 2.96 -10.50
C SER A 117 -2.52 1.81 -10.81
N SER A 118 -1.99 0.61 -11.08
CA SER A 118 -2.80 -0.57 -11.37
C SER A 118 -3.64 -1.00 -10.17
N VAL A 119 -3.04 -1.08 -8.99
CA VAL A 119 -3.74 -1.44 -7.75
C VAL A 119 -4.83 -0.43 -7.44
N LYS A 120 -4.56 0.86 -7.60
CA LYS A 120 -5.56 1.92 -7.36
C LYS A 120 -6.78 1.80 -8.28
N VAL A 121 -6.57 1.45 -9.55
CA VAL A 121 -7.65 1.23 -10.52
C VAL A 121 -8.44 -0.02 -10.16
N THR A 122 -7.77 -1.17 -10.00
CA THR A 122 -8.42 -2.45 -9.68
C THR A 122 -9.21 -2.38 -8.37
N VAL A 123 -8.63 -1.81 -7.31
CA VAL A 123 -9.34 -1.67 -6.03
C VAL A 123 -10.58 -0.80 -6.17
N ARG A 124 -10.51 0.28 -6.97
CA ARG A 124 -11.69 1.14 -7.19
C ARG A 124 -12.80 0.40 -7.93
N GLU A 125 -12.44 -0.36 -8.97
CA GLU A 125 -13.40 -1.15 -9.76
C GLU A 125 -14.07 -2.22 -8.91
N GLU A 126 -13.29 -2.96 -8.13
CA GLU A 126 -13.80 -4.00 -7.21
C GLU A 126 -14.70 -3.41 -6.12
N VAL A 127 -14.33 -2.24 -5.55
CA VAL A 127 -15.15 -1.56 -4.55
C VAL A 127 -16.50 -1.14 -5.14
N GLU A 128 -16.52 -0.55 -6.33
CA GLU A 128 -17.78 -0.17 -6.98
C GLU A 128 -18.61 -1.39 -7.37
N HIS A 129 -17.99 -2.48 -7.84
CA HIS A 129 -18.67 -3.74 -8.13
C HIS A 129 -19.30 -4.37 -6.89
N VAL A 130 -18.57 -4.43 -5.77
CA VAL A 130 -19.09 -4.93 -4.49
C VAL A 130 -20.25 -4.06 -4.01
N LYS A 131 -20.11 -2.73 -4.11
CA LYS A 131 -21.15 -1.78 -3.70
C LYS A 131 -22.43 -1.93 -4.53
N SER A 132 -22.32 -2.09 -5.86
CA SER A 132 -23.49 -2.32 -6.71
C SER A 132 -24.14 -3.67 -6.41
N SER A 133 -23.33 -4.73 -6.30
CA SER A 133 -23.80 -6.09 -6.01
C SER A 133 -24.55 -6.17 -4.66
N ILE A 134 -24.01 -5.55 -3.62
CA ILE A 134 -24.66 -5.47 -2.30
C ILE A 134 -25.98 -4.67 -2.42
N SER A 135 -25.98 -3.55 -3.11
CA SER A 135 -27.19 -2.73 -3.26
C SER A 135 -28.32 -3.47 -3.98
N GLU A 136 -28.00 -4.21 -5.03
CA GLU A 136 -28.97 -5.01 -5.79
C GLU A 136 -29.49 -6.19 -4.97
N THR A 137 -28.59 -6.92 -4.31
CA THR A 137 -28.95 -8.08 -3.48
C THR A 137 -29.84 -7.66 -2.32
N LEU A 138 -29.47 -6.62 -1.56
CA LEU A 138 -30.27 -6.12 -0.45
C LEU A 138 -31.64 -5.62 -0.90
N LYS A 139 -31.72 -4.91 -2.04
CA LYS A 139 -33.01 -4.48 -2.59
C LYS A 139 -33.89 -5.66 -2.93
N LYS A 140 -33.33 -6.68 -3.57
CA LYS A 140 -34.07 -7.89 -3.96
C LYS A 140 -34.57 -8.63 -2.72
N ASP A 141 -33.69 -8.89 -1.76
CA ASP A 141 -34.03 -9.62 -0.54
C ASP A 141 -35.09 -8.90 0.29
N LEU A 142 -34.97 -7.56 0.40
CA LEU A 142 -35.96 -6.74 1.12
C LEU A 142 -37.32 -6.78 0.42
N VAL A 143 -37.36 -6.69 -0.91
CA VAL A 143 -38.61 -6.76 -1.68
C VAL A 143 -39.24 -8.14 -1.55
N GLU A 144 -38.46 -9.22 -1.61
CA GLU A 144 -38.97 -10.58 -1.46
C GLU A 144 -39.49 -10.85 -0.05
N SER A 145 -38.79 -10.36 0.99
CA SER A 145 -39.25 -10.46 2.38
C SER A 145 -40.56 -9.69 2.58
N LEU A 146 -40.62 -8.43 2.17
CA LEU A 146 -41.82 -7.60 2.32
C LEU A 146 -43.02 -8.18 1.57
N LYS A 147 -42.81 -8.73 0.37
CA LYS A 147 -43.87 -9.40 -0.38
C LYS A 147 -44.42 -10.61 0.37
N ARG A 148 -43.55 -11.42 0.97
CA ARG A 148 -43.95 -12.60 1.74
C ARG A 148 -44.74 -12.19 2.97
N ASP A 149 -44.19 -11.30 3.78
CA ASP A 149 -44.81 -10.84 5.03
C ASP A 149 -46.17 -10.18 4.77
N LEU A 150 -46.27 -9.37 3.71
CA LEU A 150 -47.53 -8.74 3.32
C LEU A 150 -48.55 -9.77 2.84
N THR A 151 -48.13 -10.77 2.06
CA THR A 151 -49.02 -11.82 1.57
C THR A 151 -49.58 -12.65 2.72
N GLU A 152 -48.73 -13.10 3.63
CA GLU A 152 -49.14 -13.86 4.83
C GLU A 152 -50.09 -13.04 5.72
N SER A 153 -49.80 -11.75 5.91
CA SER A 153 -50.67 -10.85 6.67
C SER A 153 -52.04 -10.67 6.02
N ILE A 154 -52.08 -10.46 4.69
CA ILE A 154 -53.33 -10.34 3.94
C ILE A 154 -54.13 -11.64 3.99
N GLU A 155 -53.48 -12.78 3.76
CA GLU A 155 -54.12 -14.11 3.83
C GLU A 155 -54.76 -14.34 5.19
N SER A 156 -54.05 -14.05 6.29
CA SER A 156 -54.58 -14.18 7.65
C SER A 156 -55.81 -13.28 7.90
N VAL A 157 -55.77 -12.03 7.45
CA VAL A 157 -56.89 -11.08 7.58
C VAL A 157 -58.09 -11.52 6.75
N VAL A 158 -57.85 -11.94 5.51
CA VAL A 158 -58.89 -12.43 4.59
C VAL A 158 -59.54 -13.69 5.16
N GLU A 159 -58.76 -14.65 5.62
CA GLU A 159 -59.27 -15.89 6.20
C GLU A 159 -60.12 -15.62 7.45
N THR A 160 -59.67 -14.72 8.31
CA THR A 160 -60.42 -14.28 9.50
C THR A 160 -61.76 -13.66 9.11
N ARG A 161 -61.79 -12.82 8.07
CA ARG A 161 -63.04 -12.21 7.57
C ARG A 161 -63.96 -13.22 6.90
N ILE A 162 -63.43 -14.17 6.13
CA ILE A 162 -64.23 -15.25 5.53
C ILE A 162 -64.90 -16.08 6.63
N ARG A 163 -64.15 -16.48 7.67
CA ARG A 163 -64.69 -17.20 8.82
C ARG A 163 -65.79 -16.40 9.51
N GLU A 164 -65.60 -15.10 9.72
CA GLU A 164 -66.62 -14.24 10.31
C GLU A 164 -67.91 -14.15 9.47
N VAL A 165 -67.78 -14.05 8.14
CA VAL A 165 -68.93 -14.01 7.23
C VAL A 165 -69.68 -15.34 7.27
N ASP A 166 -68.97 -16.47 7.28
CA ASP A 166 -69.59 -17.79 7.35
C ASP A 166 -70.31 -18.00 8.69
N ASP A 167 -69.69 -17.58 9.81
CA ASP A 167 -70.33 -17.58 11.13
C ASP A 167 -71.63 -16.77 11.15
N ARG A 168 -71.64 -15.57 10.55
CA ARG A 168 -72.86 -14.74 10.45
C ARG A 168 -73.94 -15.46 9.64
N ARG A 169 -73.57 -16.09 8.53
CA ARG A 169 -74.51 -16.86 7.70
C ARG A 169 -75.08 -18.04 8.48
N ASN A 170 -74.25 -18.79 9.18
CA ASN A 170 -74.68 -19.93 10.00
C ASN A 170 -75.63 -19.49 11.13
N ARG A 171 -75.36 -18.36 11.80
CA ARG A 171 -76.28 -17.77 12.79
C ARG A 171 -77.61 -17.36 12.18
N SER A 172 -77.60 -16.76 10.98
CA SER A 172 -78.83 -16.36 10.28
C SER A 172 -79.74 -17.53 9.88
N ASN A 173 -79.16 -18.74 9.77
CA ASN A 173 -79.88 -19.97 9.42
C ASN A 173 -80.32 -20.80 10.63
N ASN A 174 -80.17 -20.30 11.87
CA ASN A 174 -80.54 -21.04 13.07
C ASN A 174 -82.08 -21.05 13.26
N LEU A 175 -82.68 -22.22 13.02
CA LEU A 175 -84.13 -22.48 13.05
C LEU A 175 -84.78 -22.36 14.44
N LEU A 176 -84.05 -22.48 15.54
CA LEU A 176 -84.62 -22.46 16.89
C LEU A 176 -85.10 -21.06 17.33
N ILE A 177 -84.65 -20.01 16.65
CA ILE A 177 -84.85 -18.63 17.08
C ILE A 177 -85.24 -17.76 15.88
N PHE A 178 -86.32 -18.14 15.19
CA PHE A 178 -86.95 -17.23 14.23
C PHE A 178 -87.52 -16.02 14.98
N LYS A 179 -86.82 -14.86 14.90
CA LYS A 179 -87.18 -13.48 15.33
C LYS A 179 -86.31 -12.81 16.41
N LEU A 180 -85.23 -13.41 16.92
CA LEU A 180 -84.27 -12.61 17.71
C LEU A 180 -83.37 -11.80 16.77
N LYS A 181 -83.25 -10.50 17.06
CA LYS A 181 -82.30 -9.64 16.36
C LYS A 181 -80.89 -10.04 16.76
N ALA A 182 -80.06 -10.38 15.77
CA ALA A 182 -78.63 -10.51 15.98
C ALA A 182 -78.03 -9.18 16.42
N SER A 183 -76.90 -9.23 17.13
CA SER A 183 -76.14 -8.03 17.47
C SER A 183 -75.45 -7.45 16.23
N ASP A 184 -75.63 -6.15 16.01
CA ASP A 184 -75.00 -5.40 14.91
C ASP A 184 -73.56 -4.94 15.25
N SER A 185 -73.02 -5.33 16.41
CA SER A 185 -71.66 -4.97 16.82
C SER A 185 -70.62 -5.51 15.84
N LEU A 186 -69.56 -4.75 15.56
CA LEU A 186 -68.43 -5.19 14.74
C LEU A 186 -67.45 -6.11 15.50
N ASP A 187 -67.51 -6.09 16.84
CA ASP A 187 -66.65 -6.86 17.73
C ASP A 187 -67.24 -8.27 17.99
N LEU A 188 -66.42 -9.30 17.74
CA LEU A 188 -66.81 -10.70 17.87
C LEU A 188 -67.14 -11.09 19.32
N GLU A 189 -66.35 -10.64 20.30
CA GLU A 189 -66.54 -11.00 21.71
C GLU A 189 -67.84 -10.39 22.25
N VAL A 190 -68.14 -9.16 21.82
CA VAL A 190 -69.38 -8.46 22.18
C VAL A 190 -70.61 -9.19 21.62
N ARG A 191 -70.53 -9.68 20.37
CA ARG A 191 -71.62 -10.45 19.77
C ARG A 191 -71.83 -11.79 20.47
N ILE A 192 -70.76 -12.53 20.78
CA ILE A 192 -70.86 -13.80 21.53
C ILE A 192 -71.55 -13.56 22.88
N THR A 193 -71.13 -12.53 23.59
CA THR A 193 -71.70 -12.17 24.90
C THR A 193 -73.20 -11.84 24.79
N HIS A 194 -73.59 -11.04 23.79
CA HIS A 194 -74.98 -10.69 23.54
C HIS A 194 -75.84 -11.92 23.22
N ASP A 195 -75.35 -12.81 22.35
CA ASP A 195 -76.08 -14.02 21.95
C ASP A 195 -76.24 -15.00 23.13
N MET A 196 -75.21 -15.12 23.99
CA MET A 196 -75.27 -15.92 25.22
C MET A 196 -76.29 -15.39 26.23
N ASP A 197 -76.37 -14.07 26.41
CA ASP A 197 -77.37 -13.46 27.28
C ASP A 197 -78.81 -13.72 26.79
N LEU A 198 -79.03 -13.65 25.47
CA LEU A 198 -80.33 -13.97 24.87
C LEU A 198 -80.72 -15.43 25.06
N VAL A 199 -79.79 -16.37 24.86
CA VAL A 199 -80.02 -17.81 25.09
C VAL A 199 -80.34 -18.08 26.56
N GLN A 200 -79.60 -17.46 27.47
CA GLN A 200 -79.84 -17.59 28.91
C GLN A 200 -81.23 -17.09 29.30
N LYS A 201 -81.65 -15.92 28.78
CA LYS A 201 -83.00 -15.37 29.00
C LYS A 201 -84.09 -16.31 28.50
N LEU A 202 -83.95 -16.85 27.29
CA LEU A 202 -84.89 -17.81 26.73
C LEU A 202 -84.96 -19.08 27.59
N TYR A 203 -83.83 -19.63 27.99
CA TYR A 203 -83.80 -20.83 28.82
C TYR A 203 -84.50 -20.63 30.17
N THR A 204 -84.21 -19.52 30.86
CA THR A 204 -84.84 -19.20 32.13
C THR A 204 -86.35 -19.01 31.97
N SER A 205 -86.82 -18.47 30.84
CA SER A 205 -88.25 -18.33 30.56
C SER A 205 -88.97 -19.65 30.29
N LEU A 206 -88.29 -20.62 29.66
CA LEU A 206 -88.86 -21.92 29.31
C LEU A 206 -88.77 -22.95 30.45
N CYS A 207 -87.79 -22.80 31.36
CA CYS A 207 -87.51 -23.73 32.45
C CYS A 207 -87.43 -23.02 33.81
N PRO A 208 -88.53 -22.44 34.33
CA PRO A 208 -88.51 -21.75 35.62
C PRO A 208 -88.16 -22.73 36.76
N GLY A 209 -87.10 -22.43 37.52
CA GLY A 209 -86.68 -23.19 38.70
C GLY A 209 -85.47 -24.11 38.51
N LYS A 210 -84.94 -24.27 37.29
CA LYS A 210 -83.61 -24.86 37.07
C LYS A 210 -82.60 -23.70 37.01
N GLY A 211 -81.51 -23.80 37.78
CA GLY A 211 -80.47 -22.76 37.87
C GLY A 211 -79.81 -22.44 36.51
N ASN A 212 -78.90 -21.45 36.52
CA ASN A 212 -78.22 -20.94 35.31
C ASN A 212 -77.75 -22.04 34.36
N LEU A 213 -77.91 -21.83 33.05
CA LEU A 213 -77.46 -22.80 32.05
C LEU A 213 -75.93 -22.79 32.06
N ASN A 214 -75.31 -23.95 32.31
CA ASN A 214 -73.87 -24.06 32.16
C ASN A 214 -73.53 -24.21 30.67
N VAL A 215 -73.49 -23.08 29.96
CA VAL A 215 -73.31 -23.06 28.50
C VAL A 215 -71.90 -23.46 28.06
N LYS A 216 -70.92 -23.53 28.98
CA LYS A 216 -69.53 -23.97 28.67
C LYS A 216 -69.42 -25.43 28.24
N SER A 217 -70.46 -26.26 28.42
CA SER A 217 -70.47 -27.66 27.99
C SER A 217 -71.13 -27.90 26.63
N LEU A 218 -71.57 -26.84 25.94
CA LEU A 218 -72.31 -26.93 24.66
C LEU A 218 -71.49 -26.49 23.44
N PHE A 219 -70.23 -26.10 23.63
CA PHE A 219 -69.28 -25.73 22.59
C PHE A 219 -67.97 -26.49 22.76
#